data_AF-A0A930FFP8-F1
#
_entry.id   AF-A0A930FFP8-F1
#
_cell.length_a   1.000
_cell.length_b   1.000
_cell.length_c   1.000
_cell.angle_alpha   90.00
_cell.angle_beta   90.00
_cell.angle_gamma   90.00
#
_symmetry.space_group_name_H-M   'P 1'
#
loop_
_entity.id
_entity.type
_entity.pdbx_description
1 polymer ?
#
loop_
_entity_poly.entity_id
_entity_poly.type
_entity_poly.pdbx_seq_one_letter_code
_entity_poly.pdbx_strand_id
1 'polypeptide(L)' 'MIGMIIVISICLLYLWMIHPQNLNDEKWEGFRHHYYAHRGLHDIQRNIPENSMAAFLKAVENGYGIELDVQLTKD' A
#
# COMPACT_ATOMS: atom_id res chain seq x y z
N MET A 1 -30.18 -31.17 -10.74
CA MET A 1 -29.08 -31.56 -9.83
C MET A 1 -27.71 -31.29 -10.44
N ILE A 2 -27.35 -31.86 -11.60
CA ILE A 2 -26.03 -31.66 -12.24
C ILE A 2 -25.72 -30.20 -12.58
N GLY A 3 -26.66 -29.46 -13.20
CA GLY A 3 -26.44 -28.05 -13.53
C GLY A 3 -26.19 -27.16 -12.31
N MET A 4 -26.84 -27.47 -11.18
CA MET A 4 -26.62 -26.75 -9.91
C MET A 4 -25.21 -27.01 -9.35
N ILE A 5 -24.71 -28.24 -9.48
CA ILE A 5 -23.35 -28.60 -9.07
C ILE A 5 -22.32 -27.82 -9.90
N ILE A 6 -22.50 -27.75 -11.23
CA ILE A 6 -21.60 -27.03 -12.13
C ILE A 6 -21.50 -25.55 -11.74
N VAL A 7 -22.65 -24.90 -11.51
CA VAL A 7 -22.68 -23.48 -11.11
C VAL A 7 -21.95 -23.27 -9.78
N ILE A 8 -22.20 -24.12 -8.78
CA ILE A 8 -21.53 -24.04 -7.47
C ILE A 8 -20.01 -24.23 -7.63
N SER A 9 -19.57 -25.22 -8.43
CA SER A 9 -18.16 -25.47 -8.68
C SER A 9 -17.47 -24.28 -9.36
N ILE A 10 -18.13 -23.63 -10.34
CA ILE A 10 -17.60 -22.44 -10.99
C ILE A 10 -17.51 -21.27 -10.00
N CYS A 11 -18.52 -21.05 -9.16
CA CYS A 11 -18.48 -20.01 -8.14
C CYS A 11 -17.35 -20.24 -7.14
N LEU A 12 -17.14 -21.47 -6.67
CA LEU A 12 -16.05 -21.80 -5.75
C LEU A 12 -14.68 -21.62 -6.39
N LEU A 13 -14.51 -22.03 -7.65
CA LEU A 13 -13.27 -21.82 -8.40
C LEU A 13 -12.98 -20.32 -8.56
N TYR A 14 -14.00 -19.53 -8.92
CA TYR A 14 -13.89 -18.08 -9.03
C TYR A 14 -13.46 -17.44 -7.72
N LEU A 15 -14.12 -17.79 -6.60
CA LEU A 15 -13.78 -17.30 -5.26
C LEU A 15 -12.36 -17.69 -4.84
N TRP A 16 -11.90 -18.88 -5.21
CA TRP A 16 -10.53 -19.33 -4.96
C TRP A 16 -9.51 -18.55 -5.78
N MET A 17 -9.80 -18.26 -7.06
CA MET A 17 -8.91 -17.48 -7.92
C MET A 17 -8.74 -16.02 -7.47
N ILE A 18 -9.78 -15.42 -6.88
CA ILE A 18 -9.72 -14.06 -6.32
C ILE A 18 -9.32 -14.02 -4.85
N HIS A 19 -9.03 -15.18 -4.23
CA HIS A 19 -8.65 -15.22 -2.83
C HIS A 19 -7.37 -14.39 -2.64
N PRO A 20 -7.37 -13.42 -1.70
CA PRO A 20 -6.22 -12.55 -1.50
C PRO A 20 -5.00 -13.36 -1.05
N GLN A 21 -3.82 -12.92 -1.44
CA GLN A 21 -2.59 -13.53 -0.95
C GLN A 21 -2.47 -13.32 0.57
N ASN A 22 -1.90 -14.30 1.28
CA ASN A 22 -1.72 -14.20 2.73
C ASN A 22 -0.76 -13.06 3.07
N LEU A 23 -1.27 -12.02 3.72
CA LEU A 23 -0.50 -10.84 4.17
C LEU A 23 0.42 -11.13 5.37
N ASN A 24 0.46 -12.38 5.83
CA ASN A 24 1.37 -12.88 6.87
C ASN A 24 2.78 -13.23 6.35
N ASP A 25 3.11 -12.85 5.12
CA ASP A 25 4.50 -12.94 4.64
C ASP A 25 5.40 -12.11 5.58
N GLU A 26 6.49 -12.71 6.07
CA GLU A 26 7.47 -12.08 6.98
C GLU A 26 8.02 -10.77 6.39
N LYS A 27 8.06 -10.68 5.05
CA LYS A 27 8.48 -9.49 4.32
C LYS A 27 7.72 -8.22 4.69
N TRP A 28 6.45 -8.32 5.08
CA TRP A 28 5.62 -7.17 5.38
C TRP A 28 5.62 -6.78 6.86
N GLU A 29 6.27 -7.56 7.74
CA GLU A 29 6.20 -7.35 9.18
C GLU A 29 6.65 -5.95 9.61
N GLY A 30 7.76 -5.46 9.03
CA GLY A 30 8.27 -4.10 9.29
C GLY A 30 7.39 -2.97 8.73
N PHE A 31 6.39 -3.29 7.92
CA PHE A 31 5.46 -2.32 7.32
C PHE A 31 4.05 -2.38 7.91
N ARG A 32 3.75 -3.39 8.72
CA ARG A 32 2.43 -3.52 9.35
C ARG A 32 2.29 -2.54 10.51
N HIS A 33 1.05 -2.16 10.81
CA HIS A 33 0.67 -1.36 11.98
C HIS A 33 1.23 0.08 12.01
N HIS A 34 1.70 0.60 10.87
CA HIS A 34 2.14 1.99 10.75
C HIS A 34 1.22 2.76 9.79
N TYR A 35 0.97 4.03 10.11
CA TYR A 35 0.40 4.99 9.17
C TYR A 35 1.52 5.57 8.31
N TYR A 36 1.28 5.67 7.01
CA TYR A 36 2.27 6.17 6.04
C TYR A 36 1.81 7.49 5.43
N ALA A 37 2.68 8.49 5.43
CA ALA A 37 2.48 9.74 4.72
C ALA A 37 2.86 9.55 3.25
N HIS A 38 1.85 9.61 2.38
CA HIS A 38 2.00 9.49 0.93
C HIS A 38 2.81 10.67 0.39
N ARG A 39 3.98 10.39 -0.20
CA ARG A 39 4.99 11.36 -0.65
C ARG A 39 5.47 12.31 0.43
N GLY A 40 5.49 11.85 1.69
CA GLY A 40 5.73 12.66 2.88
C GLY A 40 4.51 13.48 3.32
N LEU A 41 4.58 14.07 4.52
CA LEU A 41 3.47 14.86 5.08
C LEU A 41 3.48 16.29 4.52
N HIS A 42 3.11 16.42 3.26
CA HIS A 42 3.12 17.66 2.50
C HIS A 42 1.91 18.56 2.81
N ASP A 43 2.07 19.86 2.58
CA ASP A 43 1.06 20.88 2.86
C ASP A 43 1.31 22.11 1.98
N ILE A 44 0.50 22.25 0.94
CA ILE A 44 0.62 23.34 -0.04
C ILE A 44 0.42 24.71 0.63
N GLN A 45 -0.50 24.80 1.60
CA GLN A 45 -0.81 26.06 2.27
C GLN A 45 0.36 26.55 3.12
N ARG A 46 1.17 25.61 3.63
CA ARG A 46 2.39 25.89 4.39
C ARG A 46 3.66 25.83 3.54
N ASN A 47 3.53 25.78 2.21
CA ASN A 47 4.63 25.71 1.25
C ASN A 47 5.57 24.52 1.51
N ILE A 48 5.01 23.36 1.86
CA ILE A 48 5.72 22.09 2.07
C ILE A 48 5.38 21.18 0.87
N PRO A 49 6.26 21.07 -0.14
CA PRO A 49 6.02 20.24 -1.32
C PRO A 49 6.05 18.74 -1.03
N GLU A 50 5.37 17.94 -1.83
CA GLU A 50 5.51 16.48 -1.84
C GLU A 50 6.94 16.04 -2.25
N ASN A 51 7.33 14.82 -1.89
CA ASN A 51 8.65 14.24 -2.17
C ASN A 51 9.82 15.18 -1.81
N SER A 52 9.66 15.93 -0.71
CA SER A 52 10.65 16.91 -0.25
C SER A 52 11.12 16.60 1.16
N MET A 53 12.32 17.06 1.51
CA MET A 53 12.85 16.92 2.86
C MET A 53 11.93 17.52 3.93
N ALA A 54 11.24 18.63 3.63
CA ALA A 54 10.32 19.24 4.58
C ALA A 54 9.10 18.35 4.86
N ALA A 55 8.54 17.70 3.84
CA ALA A 55 7.44 16.75 4.02
C ALA A 55 7.87 15.49 4.78
N PHE A 56 9.09 15.01 4.53
CA PHE A 56 9.65 13.85 5.22
C PHE A 56 9.93 14.14 6.70
N LEU A 57 10.56 15.28 7.01
CA LEU A 57 10.79 15.70 8.39
C LEU A 57 9.47 15.82 9.16
N LYS A 58 8.46 16.46 8.56
CA LYS A 58 7.14 16.60 9.19
C LYS A 58 6.46 15.25 9.42
N ALA A 59 6.65 14.28 8.53
CA ALA A 59 6.15 12.91 8.72
C ALA A 59 6.84 12.23 9.92
N VAL A 60 8.16 12.34 10.04
CA VAL A 60 8.94 11.83 11.19
C VAL A 60 8.51 12.49 12.49
N GLU A 61 8.36 13.81 12.53
CA GLU A 61 7.89 14.57 13.70
C GLU A 61 6.51 14.11 14.19
N ASN A 62 5.65 13.63 13.28
CA ASN A 62 4.32 13.13 13.60
C ASN A 62 4.27 11.61 13.77
N GLY A 63 5.40 10.91 13.69
CA GLY A 63 5.49 9.46 13.88
C GLY A 63 4.91 8.62 12.73
N TYR A 64 4.87 9.18 11.52
CA TYR A 64 4.42 8.46 10.33
C TYR A 64 5.59 7.79 9.60
N GLY A 65 5.32 6.63 8.99
CA GLY A 65 6.15 6.11 7.91
C GLY A 65 6.05 7.00 6.67
N ILE A 66 6.96 6.82 5.72
CA ILE A 66 7.05 7.66 4.52
C ILE A 66 6.98 6.77 3.28
N GLU A 67 6.08 7.12 2.36
CA GLU A 67 6.11 6.64 0.98
C GLU A 67 6.77 7.73 0.11
N LEU A 68 7.54 7.33 -0.91
CA LEU A 68 8.22 8.25 -1.82
C LEU A 68 8.37 7.65 -3.23
N ASP A 69 8.35 8.53 -4.23
CA ASP A 69 8.67 8.14 -5.60
C ASP A 69 10.17 8.33 -5.87
N VAL A 70 10.83 7.29 -6.38
CA VAL A 70 12.20 7.37 -6.88
C VAL A 70 12.21 7.37 -8.41
N GLN A 71 13.03 8.21 -9.01
CA GLN A 71 13.23 8.25 -10.45
C GLN A 71 14.70 7.99 -10.78
N LEU A 72 14.92 7.22 -11.85
CA LEU A 72 16.27 6.99 -12.35
C LEU A 72 16.71 8.19 -13.17
N THR A 73 17.93 8.65 -12.93
CA THR A 73 18.55 9.73 -13.71
C THR A 73 19.15 9.18 -15.02
N LYS A 74 19.69 10.07 -15.86
CA LYS A 74 20.20 9.72 -17.20
C LYS A 74 21.68 9.29 -17.16
N ASP A 75 22.44 9.83 -16.22
CA ASP A 75 23.82 9.44 -15.91
C ASP A 75 23.91 8.00 -15.39
#